data_AF-A0A3A1YBH7-F1
#
_entry.id   AF-A0A3A1YBH7-F1
#
_cell.length_a   1.000
_cell.length_b   1.000
_cell.length_c   1.000
_cell.angle_alpha   90.00
_cell.angle_beta   90.00
_cell.angle_gamma   90.00
#
_symmetry.space_group_name_H-M   'P 1'
#
loop_
_entity.id
_entity.type
_entity.pdbx_description
1 polymer ?
#
loop_
_entity_poly.entity_id
_entity_poly.type
_entity_poly.pdbx_seq_one_letter_code
_entity_poly.pdbx_strand_id
1 'polypeptide(L)'
;MKQIVLKISIILFSVLLIACKNQSAKSKDTLSASEEQKVSLPELKAGEENVFENNLFRLVDGGTVETSDGIYNTLKVQPKNSSIATFEIEGTVLTFEGVVGSTLLVSEGTGTVGLLTLFDLTSGKEIFQIENFTSDELSVENDNAFYYYAYDQDLPTVAWSEAKKVWEPVNKVPKTLLESQELKDVAENNENLFEGMPMMAKQKIRVDIQQKKIIPLNEYKWLYIE
;
A
#
# COMPACT_ATOMS: atom_id res chain seq x y z
N MET A 1 24.14 -66.71 8.50
CA MET A 1 25.32 -66.50 7.64
C MET A 1 26.05 -65.24 8.11
N LYS A 2 27.34 -65.43 8.47
CA LYS A 2 28.52 -64.52 8.53
C LYS A 2 28.28 -63.02 8.80
N GLN A 3 28.63 -62.51 9.99
CA GLN A 3 29.94 -62.02 10.49
C GLN A 3 30.09 -60.48 10.31
N ILE A 4 30.05 -59.70 11.40
CA ILE A 4 31.19 -59.09 12.15
C ILE A 4 31.94 -58.02 11.34
N VAL A 5 31.91 -56.75 11.79
CA VAL A 5 33.09 -56.04 12.34
C VAL A 5 32.65 -54.97 13.35
N LEU A 6 33.09 -55.18 14.58
CA LEU A 6 33.16 -54.24 15.70
C LEU A 6 34.49 -53.47 15.59
N LYS A 7 34.51 -52.15 15.87
CA LYS A 7 35.74 -51.50 16.34
C LYS A 7 35.46 -50.66 17.58
N ILE A 8 36.01 -51.17 18.68
CA ILE A 8 36.23 -50.52 19.98
C ILE A 8 37.60 -49.82 19.93
N SER A 9 37.73 -48.63 20.53
CA SER A 9 38.84 -48.18 21.40
C SER A 9 38.55 -46.74 21.85
N ILE A 10 38.21 -46.40 23.11
CA ILE A 10 38.92 -46.49 24.40
C ILE A 10 39.98 -45.38 24.61
N ILE A 11 39.58 -44.40 25.44
CA ILE A 11 40.30 -43.71 26.54
C ILE A 11 41.40 -42.67 26.14
N LEU A 12 41.28 -41.40 26.62
CA LEU A 12 41.88 -40.94 27.88
C LEU A 12 41.52 -39.49 28.23
N PHE A 13 41.09 -39.32 29.48
CA PHE A 13 40.88 -38.08 30.20
C PHE A 13 42.23 -37.40 30.48
N SER A 14 42.35 -36.09 30.26
CA SER A 14 43.38 -35.27 30.90
C SER A 14 42.82 -33.89 31.13
N VAL A 15 42.35 -33.67 32.36
CA VAL A 15 42.11 -32.35 32.93
C VAL A 15 43.45 -31.64 33.04
N LEU A 16 43.55 -30.44 32.48
CA LEU A 16 44.48 -29.44 33.00
C LEU A 16 43.74 -28.12 33.18
N LEU A 17 43.42 -27.82 34.43
CA LEU A 17 43.05 -26.51 34.92
C LEU A 17 44.27 -25.58 34.81
N ILE A 18 44.16 -24.50 34.05
CA ILE A 18 44.91 -23.27 34.30
C ILE A 18 43.91 -22.12 34.25
N ALA A 19 43.45 -21.70 35.42
CA ALA A 19 42.89 -20.38 35.61
C ALA A 19 44.07 -19.41 35.81
N CYS A 20 44.17 -18.37 34.98
CA CYS A 20 44.58 -17.04 35.44
C CYS A 20 44.37 -15.95 34.37
N LYS A 21 43.63 -14.92 34.81
CA LYS A 21 43.81 -13.49 34.56
C LYS A 21 43.41 -12.89 33.18
N ASN A 22 42.33 -12.12 33.27
CA ASN A 22 42.07 -10.83 32.62
C ASN A 22 43.24 -10.23 31.82
N GLN A 23 43.03 -10.11 30.52
CA GLN A 23 43.53 -8.99 29.73
C GLN A 23 42.47 -8.63 28.68
N SER A 24 41.98 -7.41 28.77
CA SER A 24 41.13 -6.76 27.78
C SER A 24 41.78 -6.82 26.40
N ALA A 25 41.18 -7.55 25.47
CA ALA A 25 41.50 -7.47 24.06
C ALA A 25 40.36 -6.73 23.35
N LYS A 26 40.68 -5.53 22.86
CA LYS A 26 39.89 -4.81 21.85
C LYS A 26 39.64 -5.77 20.68
N SER A 27 38.41 -6.25 20.49
CA SER A 27 38.02 -6.79 19.19
C SER A 27 37.79 -5.63 18.24
N LYS A 28 38.70 -5.52 17.28
CA LYS A 28 38.55 -4.76 16.06
C LYS A 28 37.59 -5.56 15.17
N ASP A 29 36.29 -5.48 15.45
CA ASP A 29 35.27 -5.88 14.47
C ASP A 29 34.95 -4.66 13.63
N THR A 30 35.78 -4.49 12.60
CA THR A 30 35.45 -3.68 11.43
C THR A 30 34.41 -4.46 10.63
N LEU A 31 33.17 -4.47 11.11
CA LEU A 31 32.01 -4.64 10.25
C LEU A 31 31.73 -3.25 9.70
N SER A 32 32.20 -3.02 8.46
CA SER A 32 31.78 -1.92 7.62
C SER A 32 30.27 -2.01 7.40
N ALA A 33 29.49 -1.51 8.37
CA ALA A 33 28.21 -0.91 8.05
C ALA A 33 28.55 0.21 7.08
N SER A 34 28.20 0.05 5.81
CA SER A 34 28.12 1.19 4.91
C SER A 34 27.20 2.18 5.61
N GLU A 35 27.75 3.24 6.19
CA GLU A 35 26.97 4.35 6.70
C GLU A 35 26.16 4.86 5.51
N GLU A 36 24.85 4.57 5.49
CA GLU A 36 23.95 5.13 4.51
C GLU A 36 24.16 6.64 4.52
N GLN A 37 24.66 7.17 3.40
CA GLN A 37 25.02 8.57 3.29
C GLN A 37 23.75 9.40 3.41
N LYS A 38 23.56 10.05 4.57
CA LYS A 38 22.42 10.93 4.79
C LYS A 38 22.48 12.11 3.82
N VAL A 39 21.39 12.33 3.10
CA VAL A 39 21.19 13.45 2.17
C VAL A 39 20.40 14.53 2.90
N SER A 40 20.87 15.77 2.87
CA SER A 40 20.12 16.89 3.43
C SER A 40 18.93 17.21 2.54
N LEU A 41 17.74 17.33 3.14
CA LEU A 41 16.56 17.75 2.40
C LEU A 41 16.64 19.23 2.00
N PRO A 42 16.22 19.61 0.79
CA PRO A 42 16.06 21.01 0.41
C PRO A 42 15.09 21.75 1.33
N GLU A 43 15.17 23.08 1.43
CA GLU A 43 14.07 23.84 2.02
C GLU A 43 12.85 23.83 1.09
N LEU A 44 11.64 23.78 1.65
CA LEU A 44 10.40 23.91 0.87
C LEU A 44 10.26 25.35 0.37
N LYS A 45 9.94 25.50 -0.91
CA LYS A 45 9.66 26.79 -1.51
C LYS A 45 8.25 27.25 -1.13
N ALA A 46 7.96 28.53 -1.33
CA ALA A 46 6.60 29.05 -1.17
C ALA A 46 5.64 28.32 -2.12
N GLY A 47 4.53 27.80 -1.58
CA GLY A 47 3.55 27.01 -2.33
C GLY A 47 3.84 25.52 -2.38
N GLU A 48 5.01 25.06 -1.92
CA GLU A 48 5.30 23.62 -1.79
C GLU A 48 4.78 23.08 -0.45
N GLU A 49 4.21 21.87 -0.48
CA GLU A 49 3.70 21.18 0.71
C GLU A 49 4.35 19.81 0.89
N ASN A 50 4.66 19.46 2.15
CA ASN A 50 5.09 18.10 2.49
C ASN A 50 3.86 17.21 2.64
N VAL A 51 3.59 16.37 1.65
CA VAL A 51 2.42 15.47 1.65
C VAL A 51 2.71 14.10 2.27
N PHE A 52 3.99 13.72 2.36
CA PHE A 52 4.39 12.48 3.03
C PHE A 52 5.86 12.52 3.43
N GLU A 53 6.20 12.02 4.61
CA GLU A 53 7.59 11.90 5.04
C GLU A 53 7.81 10.66 5.90
N ASN A 54 8.85 9.90 5.59
CA ASN A 54 9.32 8.78 6.41
C ASN A 54 10.84 8.86 6.61
N ASN A 55 11.46 7.81 7.13
CA ASN A 55 12.91 7.79 7.37
C ASN A 55 13.75 7.77 6.08
N LEU A 56 13.18 7.39 4.94
CA LEU A 56 13.86 7.18 3.67
C LEU A 56 13.75 8.38 2.73
N PHE A 57 12.60 9.06 2.70
CA PHE A 57 12.35 10.19 1.81
C PHE A 57 11.25 11.14 2.32
N ARG A 58 11.16 12.29 1.65
CA ARG A 58 10.06 13.24 1.73
C ARG A 58 9.40 13.35 0.34
N LEU A 59 8.08 13.34 0.29
CA LEU A 59 7.28 13.62 -0.90
C LEU A 59 6.73 15.04 -0.78
N VAL A 60 6.98 15.85 -1.80
CA VAL A 60 6.58 17.25 -1.82
C VAL A 60 5.63 17.49 -2.97
N ASP A 61 4.46 18.06 -2.70
CA ASP A 61 3.61 18.65 -3.72
C ASP A 61 4.19 20.02 -4.12
N GLY A 62 4.41 20.20 -5.42
CA GLY A 62 4.91 21.42 -6.04
C GLY A 62 3.91 22.58 -6.06
N GLY A 63 2.66 22.31 -5.67
CA GLY A 63 1.54 23.22 -5.78
C GLY A 63 0.81 23.09 -7.12
N THR A 64 -0.39 23.64 -7.16
CA THR A 64 -1.26 23.62 -8.33
C THR A 64 -0.98 24.78 -9.27
N VAL A 65 -0.91 24.49 -10.57
CA VAL A 65 -0.83 25.46 -11.66
C VAL A 65 -2.10 25.34 -12.50
N GLU A 66 -2.90 26.40 -12.54
CA GLU A 66 -4.06 26.48 -13.43
C GLU A 66 -3.67 27.13 -14.76
N THR A 67 -4.08 26.50 -15.86
CA THR A 67 -3.85 26.98 -17.23
C THR A 67 -5.16 26.96 -18.02
N SER A 68 -5.14 27.44 -19.27
CA SER A 68 -6.29 27.29 -20.18
C SER A 68 -6.63 25.83 -20.49
N ASP A 69 -5.64 24.94 -20.39
CA ASP A 69 -5.72 23.56 -20.87
C ASP A 69 -6.04 22.58 -19.74
N GLY A 70 -6.00 23.06 -18.49
CA GLY A 70 -6.29 22.26 -17.31
C GLY A 70 -5.59 22.76 -16.06
N ILE A 71 -5.82 22.01 -14.98
CA ILE A 71 -5.15 22.13 -13.70
C ILE A 71 -4.01 21.10 -13.70
N TYR A 72 -2.83 21.47 -13.20
CA TYR A 72 -1.64 20.61 -13.13
C TYR A 72 -0.99 20.70 -11.75
N ASN A 73 -0.37 19.63 -11.28
CA ASN A 73 0.54 19.66 -10.13
C ASN A 73 1.72 18.71 -10.32
N THR A 74 2.69 18.79 -9.42
CA THR A 74 3.92 17.99 -9.46
C THR A 74 4.14 17.33 -8.12
N LEU A 75 4.50 16.05 -8.10
CA LEU A 75 4.98 15.37 -6.89
C LEU A 75 6.49 15.12 -6.99
N LYS A 76 7.25 15.57 -6.00
CA LYS A 76 8.71 15.49 -5.97
C LYS A 76 9.19 14.54 -4.88
N VAL A 77 9.91 13.51 -5.26
CA VAL A 77 10.56 12.57 -4.32
C VAL A 77 11.93 13.10 -3.94
N GLN A 78 12.09 13.43 -2.67
CA GLN A 78 13.31 13.98 -2.10
C GLN A 78 13.92 12.98 -1.12
N PRO A 79 14.97 12.24 -1.51
CA PRO A 79 15.52 11.17 -0.70
C PRO A 79 16.34 11.70 0.49
N LYS A 80 16.33 10.94 1.59
CA LYS A 80 17.15 11.17 2.79
C LYS A 80 18.41 10.30 2.83
N ASN A 81 18.51 9.31 1.95
CA ASN A 81 19.67 8.45 1.77
C ASN A 81 19.80 8.04 0.28
N SER A 82 20.84 7.28 -0.05
CA SER A 82 21.12 6.85 -1.43
C SER A 82 20.29 5.67 -1.92
N SER A 83 19.43 5.05 -1.10
CA SER A 83 18.61 3.91 -1.52
C SER A 83 17.36 4.32 -2.30
N ILE A 84 17.02 5.62 -2.29
CA ILE A 84 15.87 6.19 -2.98
C ILE A 84 16.37 7.15 -4.07
N ALA A 85 15.78 7.10 -5.25
CA ALA A 85 16.06 8.02 -6.33
C ALA A 85 15.40 9.38 -6.08
N THR A 86 16.05 10.45 -6.54
CA THR A 86 15.41 11.75 -6.72
C THR A 86 14.68 11.75 -8.06
N PHE A 87 13.38 12.02 -8.06
CA PHE A 87 12.59 12.17 -9.28
C PHE A 87 11.34 13.02 -9.03
N GLU A 88 10.72 13.48 -10.11
CA GLU A 88 9.50 14.29 -10.09
C GLU A 88 8.47 13.67 -11.02
N ILE A 89 7.19 13.76 -10.65
CA ILE A 89 6.03 13.29 -11.42
C ILE A 89 5.18 14.52 -11.74
N GLU A 90 4.88 14.74 -13.00
CA GLU A 90 4.02 15.83 -13.47
C GLU A 90 2.73 15.24 -14.05
N GLY A 91 1.59 15.84 -13.75
CA GLY A 91 0.30 15.41 -14.23
C GLY A 91 -0.78 16.44 -13.95
N THR A 92 -2.02 16.09 -14.28
CA THR A 92 -3.18 16.99 -14.21
C THR A 92 -3.60 17.22 -12.75
N VAL A 93 -4.06 16.17 -12.07
CA VAL A 93 -4.35 16.24 -10.63
C VAL A 93 -3.82 14.97 -9.99
N LEU A 94 -2.59 15.05 -9.50
CA LEU A 94 -1.88 13.97 -8.84
C LEU A 94 -2.21 13.95 -7.35
N THR A 95 -2.54 12.76 -6.84
CA THR A 95 -2.78 12.52 -5.42
C THR A 95 -1.85 11.41 -4.92
N PHE A 96 -1.26 11.61 -3.75
CA PHE A 96 -0.49 10.58 -3.05
C PHE A 96 -1.44 9.55 -2.42
N GLU A 97 -1.33 8.29 -2.83
CA GLU A 97 -2.20 7.21 -2.35
C GLU A 97 -1.52 6.32 -1.31
N GLY A 98 -0.19 6.26 -1.30
CA GLY A 98 0.55 5.50 -0.32
C GLY A 98 1.91 4.99 -0.79
N VAL A 99 2.52 4.16 0.07
CA VAL A 99 3.78 3.47 -0.20
C VAL A 99 3.60 1.99 0.14
N VAL A 100 4.00 1.10 -0.78
CA VAL A 100 3.99 -0.36 -0.61
C VAL A 100 5.40 -0.88 -0.86
N GLY A 101 6.10 -1.26 0.22
CA GLY A 101 7.51 -1.63 0.15
C GLY A 101 8.36 -0.51 -0.48
N SER A 102 8.96 -0.78 -1.64
CA SER A 102 9.75 0.18 -2.42
C SER A 102 8.95 0.91 -3.50
N THR A 103 7.62 0.84 -3.47
CA THR A 103 6.74 1.39 -4.51
C THR A 103 5.95 2.58 -3.99
N LEU A 104 5.99 3.69 -4.73
CA LEU A 104 5.14 4.85 -4.53
C LEU A 104 3.87 4.72 -5.37
N LEU A 105 2.71 5.00 -4.77
CA LEU A 105 1.41 4.94 -5.39
C LEU A 105 0.89 6.37 -5.59
N VAL A 106 0.65 6.75 -6.84
CA VAL A 106 0.13 8.08 -7.21
C VAL A 106 -1.07 7.91 -8.12
N SER A 107 -2.21 8.46 -7.75
CA SER A 107 -3.37 8.52 -8.63
C SER A 107 -3.40 9.84 -9.40
N GLU A 108 -4.04 9.83 -10.58
CA GLU A 108 -4.32 11.00 -11.38
C GLU A 108 -5.82 11.08 -11.70
N GLY A 109 -6.42 12.25 -11.42
CA GLY A 109 -7.79 12.59 -11.79
C GLY A 109 -8.57 13.31 -10.69
N THR A 110 -9.74 13.84 -11.05
CA THR A 110 -10.69 14.52 -10.14
C THR A 110 -12.04 13.82 -10.03
N GLY A 111 -12.22 12.71 -10.76
CA GLY A 111 -13.47 11.94 -10.78
C GLY A 111 -13.51 10.85 -9.72
N THR A 112 -14.65 10.18 -9.62
CA THR A 112 -14.85 9.00 -8.75
C THR A 112 -13.84 7.89 -9.04
N VAL A 113 -13.46 7.74 -10.31
CA VAL A 113 -12.41 6.83 -10.77
C VAL A 113 -11.27 7.61 -11.41
N GLY A 114 -10.04 7.14 -11.21
CA GLY A 114 -8.83 7.72 -11.79
C GLY A 114 -7.85 6.66 -12.28
N LEU A 115 -6.70 7.13 -12.77
CA LEU A 115 -5.56 6.31 -13.14
C LEU A 115 -4.63 6.18 -11.95
N LEU A 116 -4.32 4.97 -11.49
CA LEU A 116 -3.28 4.75 -10.48
C LEU A 116 -1.98 4.33 -11.15
N THR A 117 -0.91 5.08 -10.92
CA THR A 117 0.44 4.78 -11.42
C THR A 117 1.36 4.38 -10.27
N LEU A 118 2.09 3.28 -10.45
CA LEU A 118 3.06 2.77 -9.48
C LEU A 118 4.48 3.12 -9.93
N PHE A 119 5.26 3.72 -9.04
CA PHE A 119 6.65 4.10 -9.29
C PHE A 119 7.60 3.36 -8.35
N ASP A 120 8.68 2.80 -8.89
CA ASP A 120 9.77 2.24 -8.10
C ASP A 120 10.60 3.37 -7.49
N LEU A 121 10.57 3.51 -6.17
CA LEU A 121 11.29 4.55 -5.44
C LEU A 121 12.80 4.45 -5.59
N THR A 122 13.36 3.28 -5.92
CA THR A 122 14.81 3.09 -6.04
C THR A 122 15.35 3.59 -7.39
N SER A 123 14.51 3.59 -8.42
CA SER A 123 14.89 3.98 -9.78
C SER A 123 14.14 5.20 -10.34
N GLY A 124 13.04 5.61 -9.70
CA GLY A 124 12.13 6.65 -10.18
C GLY A 124 11.30 6.24 -11.40
N LYS A 125 11.33 4.96 -11.80
CA LYS A 125 10.65 4.47 -13.00
C LYS A 125 9.24 3.98 -12.70
N GLU A 126 8.34 4.22 -13.64
CA GLU A 126 7.03 3.58 -13.64
C GLU A 126 7.16 2.06 -13.72
N ILE A 127 6.38 1.36 -12.89
CA ILE A 127 6.27 -0.09 -12.86
C ILE A 127 5.12 -0.54 -13.76
N PHE A 128 3.90 -0.03 -13.51
CA PHE A 128 2.69 -0.20 -14.32
C PHE A 128 1.55 0.70 -13.82
N GLN A 129 0.47 0.75 -14.59
CA GLN A 129 -0.72 1.55 -14.35
C GLN A 129 -1.97 0.68 -14.14
N ILE A 130 -2.94 1.22 -13.39
CA ILE A 130 -4.23 0.62 -13.09
C ILE A 130 -5.32 1.63 -13.42
N GLU A 131 -6.13 1.30 -14.42
CA GLU A 131 -7.32 2.07 -14.80
C GLU A 131 -8.48 1.82 -13.83
N ASN A 132 -9.43 2.74 -13.79
CA ASN A 132 -10.63 2.66 -12.95
C ASN A 132 -10.32 2.48 -11.45
N PHE A 133 -9.22 3.08 -10.98
CA PHE A 133 -8.85 3.06 -9.58
C PHE A 133 -9.74 4.01 -8.76
N THR A 134 -10.05 3.59 -7.53
CA THR A 134 -10.66 4.45 -6.51
C THR A 134 -9.83 4.35 -5.23
N SER A 135 -9.60 5.48 -4.57
CA SER A 135 -8.81 5.56 -3.33
C SER A 135 -9.49 4.90 -2.11
N ASP A 136 -10.71 4.39 -2.29
CA ASP A 136 -11.47 3.72 -1.25
C ASP A 136 -10.73 2.53 -0.66
N GLU A 137 -10.49 2.62 0.65
CA GLU A 137 -10.11 1.49 1.51
C GLU A 137 -8.80 0.80 1.04
N LEU A 138 -7.86 1.58 0.52
CA LEU A 138 -6.53 1.09 0.19
C LEU A 138 -5.85 0.53 1.44
N SER A 139 -5.37 -0.71 1.35
CA SER A 139 -4.71 -1.39 2.46
C SER A 139 -3.53 -2.23 2.00
N VAL A 140 -2.41 -2.13 2.72
CA VAL A 140 -1.17 -2.84 2.39
C VAL A 140 -1.24 -4.28 2.90
N GLU A 141 -1.01 -5.27 2.03
CA GLU A 141 -0.88 -6.68 2.43
C GLU A 141 0.54 -6.99 2.91
N ASN A 142 1.52 -6.57 2.12
CA ASN A 142 2.96 -6.75 2.34
C ASN A 142 3.74 -5.83 1.39
N ASP A 143 5.07 -5.91 1.38
CA ASP A 143 5.94 -5.04 0.59
C ASP A 143 5.74 -5.12 -0.94
N ASN A 144 5.00 -6.11 -1.45
CA ASN A 144 4.78 -6.32 -2.88
C ASN A 144 3.30 -6.39 -3.25
N ALA A 145 2.39 -6.17 -2.31
CA ALA A 145 0.97 -6.28 -2.58
C ALA A 145 0.11 -5.40 -1.69
N PHE A 146 -1.00 -4.95 -2.26
CA PHE A 146 -2.02 -4.17 -1.57
C PHE A 146 -3.41 -4.52 -2.11
N TYR A 147 -4.42 -4.04 -1.40
CA TYR A 147 -5.82 -4.18 -1.75
C TYR A 147 -6.46 -2.80 -1.91
N TYR A 148 -7.47 -2.72 -2.77
CA TYR A 148 -8.42 -1.62 -2.83
C TYR A 148 -9.80 -2.18 -3.24
N TYR A 149 -10.85 -1.36 -3.17
CA TYR A 149 -12.18 -1.76 -3.62
C TYR A 149 -12.54 -1.03 -4.90
N ALA A 150 -12.71 -1.75 -6.01
CA ALA A 150 -12.96 -1.13 -7.31
C ALA A 150 -14.40 -0.62 -7.44
N TYR A 151 -14.53 0.51 -8.14
CA TYR A 151 -15.80 1.01 -8.65
C TYR A 151 -16.02 0.54 -10.09
N ASP A 152 -17.21 0.01 -10.35
CA ASP A 152 -17.67 -0.32 -11.69
C ASP A 152 -19.21 -0.18 -11.70
N GLN A 153 -19.75 0.48 -12.73
CA GLN A 153 -21.18 0.78 -12.85
C GLN A 153 -22.05 -0.47 -12.94
N ASP A 154 -21.49 -1.60 -13.36
CA ASP A 154 -22.19 -2.87 -13.47
C ASP A 154 -22.22 -3.66 -12.14
N LEU A 155 -21.57 -3.17 -11.08
CA LEU A 155 -21.58 -3.83 -9.78
C LEU A 155 -22.95 -3.75 -9.10
N PRO A 156 -23.28 -4.72 -8.22
CA PRO A 156 -24.55 -4.73 -7.49
C PRO A 156 -24.76 -3.45 -6.68
N THR A 157 -25.88 -2.79 -6.93
CA THR A 157 -26.23 -1.50 -6.30
C THR A 157 -27.61 -1.58 -5.67
N VAL A 158 -27.73 -1.00 -4.48
CA VAL A 158 -28.99 -0.84 -3.75
C VAL A 158 -29.24 0.63 -3.44
N ALA A 159 -30.48 0.99 -3.17
CA ALA A 159 -30.87 2.29 -2.66
C ALA A 159 -31.76 2.11 -1.41
N TRP A 160 -31.64 3.02 -0.45
CA TRP A 160 -32.47 2.99 0.75
C TRP A 160 -33.90 3.41 0.46
N SER A 161 -34.88 2.59 0.84
CA SER A 161 -36.29 2.99 0.86
C SER A 161 -36.66 3.42 2.28
N GLU A 162 -36.90 4.70 2.48
CA GLU A 162 -37.35 5.26 3.75
C GLU A 162 -38.77 4.79 4.09
N ALA A 163 -39.64 4.65 3.08
CA ALA A 163 -41.01 4.20 3.25
C ALA A 163 -41.10 2.74 3.75
N LYS A 164 -40.20 1.88 3.28
CA LYS A 164 -40.18 0.44 3.62
C LYS A 164 -39.15 0.10 4.70
N LYS A 165 -38.23 1.03 5.01
CA LYS A 165 -37.07 0.84 5.90
C LYS A 165 -36.22 -0.37 5.50
N VAL A 166 -35.96 -0.52 4.20
CA VAL A 166 -35.13 -1.60 3.64
C VAL A 166 -34.31 -1.10 2.46
N TRP A 167 -33.22 -1.82 2.16
CA TRP A 167 -32.44 -1.66 0.93
C TRP A 167 -33.16 -2.31 -0.26
N GLU A 168 -33.36 -1.55 -1.32
CA GLU A 168 -33.97 -2.04 -2.57
C GLU A 168 -32.92 -2.14 -3.69
N PRO A 169 -32.86 -3.26 -4.44
CA PRO A 169 -31.98 -3.38 -5.59
C PRO A 169 -32.25 -2.31 -6.66
N VAL A 170 -31.21 -1.60 -7.07
CA VAL A 170 -31.24 -0.68 -8.23
C VAL A 170 -30.98 -1.46 -9.52
N ASN A 171 -30.11 -2.47 -9.45
CA ASN A 171 -29.80 -3.36 -10.56
C ASN A 171 -29.84 -4.83 -10.11
N LYS A 172 -29.20 -5.73 -10.86
CA LYS A 172 -29.16 -7.16 -10.53
C LYS A 172 -28.25 -7.42 -9.33
N VAL A 173 -28.86 -7.48 -8.14
CA VAL A 173 -28.15 -7.79 -6.89
C VAL A 173 -28.31 -9.28 -6.52
N PRO A 174 -27.20 -10.04 -6.37
CA PRO A 174 -27.25 -11.39 -5.82
C PRO A 174 -27.90 -11.43 -4.44
N LYS A 175 -28.76 -12.43 -4.21
CA LYS A 175 -29.47 -12.60 -2.93
C LYS A 175 -28.53 -12.61 -1.72
N THR A 176 -27.37 -13.24 -1.86
CA THR A 176 -26.34 -13.31 -0.80
C THR A 176 -25.77 -11.95 -0.41
N LEU A 177 -25.68 -11.00 -1.35
CA LEU A 177 -25.21 -9.64 -1.07
C LEU A 177 -26.35 -8.79 -0.51
N LEU A 178 -27.56 -8.94 -1.03
CA LEU A 178 -28.74 -8.20 -0.55
C LEU A 178 -29.11 -8.55 0.90
N GLU A 179 -28.93 -9.81 1.29
CA GLU A 179 -29.22 -10.31 2.64
C GLU A 179 -27.99 -10.27 3.57
N SER A 180 -26.91 -9.59 3.17
CA SER A 180 -25.67 -9.52 3.93
C SER A 180 -25.88 -8.88 5.31
N GLN A 181 -25.04 -9.27 6.27
CA GLN A 181 -25.07 -8.67 7.60
C GLN A 181 -24.69 -7.18 7.55
N GLU A 182 -23.75 -6.81 6.68
CA GLU A 182 -23.31 -5.42 6.52
C GLU A 182 -24.47 -4.47 6.15
N LEU A 183 -25.33 -4.82 5.19
CA LEU A 183 -26.49 -3.97 4.86
C LEU A 183 -27.48 -3.84 6.03
N LYS A 184 -27.66 -4.91 6.80
CA LYS A 184 -28.53 -4.87 8.00
C LYS A 184 -27.94 -3.98 9.07
N ASP A 185 -26.64 -4.11 9.33
CA ASP A 185 -25.93 -3.29 10.30
C ASP A 185 -26.00 -1.82 9.93
N VAL A 186 -25.86 -1.47 8.65
CA VAL A 186 -26.02 -0.08 8.19
C VAL A 186 -27.48 0.38 8.37
N ALA A 187 -28.47 -0.45 8.03
CA ALA A 187 -29.90 -0.11 8.19
C ALA A 187 -30.30 0.11 9.66
N GLU A 188 -29.70 -0.64 10.58
CA GLU A 188 -30.03 -0.59 12.01
C GLU A 188 -29.28 0.52 12.75
N ASN A 189 -28.04 0.83 12.34
CA ASN A 189 -27.14 1.71 13.09
C ASN A 189 -26.92 3.09 12.46
N ASN A 190 -27.35 3.33 11.21
CA ASN A 190 -27.19 4.64 10.58
C ASN A 190 -28.49 5.46 10.65
N GLU A 191 -28.47 6.52 11.46
CA GLU A 191 -29.60 7.43 11.62
C GLU A 191 -29.76 8.43 10.46
N ASN A 192 -28.77 8.54 9.57
CA ASN A 192 -28.73 9.52 8.49
C ASN A 192 -29.20 8.96 7.13
N LEU A 193 -29.82 7.79 7.10
CA LEU A 193 -30.36 7.20 5.87
C LEU A 193 -31.55 8.01 5.35
N PHE A 194 -31.51 8.38 4.06
CA PHE A 194 -32.58 9.10 3.37
C PHE A 194 -33.04 8.34 2.12
N GLU A 195 -34.27 8.60 1.68
CA GLU A 195 -34.85 7.97 0.48
C GLU A 195 -33.93 8.08 -0.74
N GLY A 196 -33.61 6.95 -1.36
CA GLY A 196 -32.77 6.88 -2.54
C GLY A 196 -31.27 6.89 -2.26
N MET A 197 -30.81 6.96 -1.01
CA MET A 197 -29.38 6.88 -0.67
C MET A 197 -28.76 5.60 -1.26
N PRO A 198 -27.78 5.69 -2.17
CA PRO A 198 -27.25 4.52 -2.87
C PRO A 198 -26.05 3.91 -2.16
N MET A 199 -25.92 2.59 -2.26
CA MET A 199 -24.71 1.83 -1.91
C MET A 199 -24.38 0.83 -3.01
N MET A 200 -23.09 0.60 -3.22
CA MET A 200 -22.57 -0.38 -4.17
C MET A 200 -21.75 -1.45 -3.45
N ALA A 201 -21.94 -2.71 -3.84
CA ALA A 201 -21.09 -3.80 -3.40
C ALA A 201 -19.79 -3.76 -4.22
N LYS A 202 -18.82 -2.96 -3.77
CA LYS A 202 -17.52 -2.84 -4.44
C LYS A 202 -16.72 -4.13 -4.27
N GLN A 203 -16.08 -4.57 -5.35
CA GLN A 203 -15.28 -5.79 -5.34
C GLN A 203 -13.86 -5.50 -4.84
N LYS A 204 -13.37 -6.32 -3.91
CA LYS A 204 -11.99 -6.23 -3.46
C LYS A 204 -11.04 -6.69 -4.56
N ILE A 205 -10.05 -5.86 -4.85
CA ILE A 205 -9.00 -6.13 -5.82
C ILE A 205 -7.69 -6.29 -5.07
N ARG A 206 -6.94 -7.35 -5.39
CA ARG A 206 -5.55 -7.51 -4.97
C ARG A 206 -4.64 -7.06 -6.10
N VAL A 207 -3.66 -6.22 -5.78
CA VAL A 207 -2.61 -5.83 -6.70
C VAL A 207 -1.32 -6.52 -6.29
N ASP A 208 -0.76 -7.33 -7.19
CA ASP A 208 0.56 -7.94 -7.05
C ASP A 208 1.57 -7.13 -7.85
N ILE A 209 2.40 -6.36 -7.16
CA ILE A 209 3.34 -5.41 -7.78
C ILE A 209 4.44 -6.16 -8.52
N GLN A 210 4.98 -7.22 -7.88
CA GLN A 210 6.09 -7.99 -8.43
C GLN A 210 5.68 -8.71 -9.73
N GLN A 211 4.48 -9.28 -9.76
CA GLN A 211 3.96 -9.96 -10.95
C GLN A 211 3.26 -9.01 -11.93
N LYS A 212 3.05 -7.74 -11.55
CA LYS A 212 2.24 -6.75 -12.29
C LYS A 212 0.85 -7.28 -12.63
N LYS A 213 0.17 -7.83 -11.61
CA LYS A 213 -1.16 -8.45 -11.77
C LYS A 213 -2.20 -7.76 -10.91
N ILE A 214 -3.36 -7.57 -11.51
CA ILE A 214 -4.59 -7.12 -10.85
C ILE A 214 -5.48 -8.35 -10.72
N ILE A 215 -5.86 -8.71 -9.51
CA ILE A 215 -6.55 -9.97 -9.20
C ILE A 215 -7.85 -9.63 -8.47
N PRO A 216 -9.01 -9.70 -9.15
CA PRO A 216 -10.30 -9.55 -8.49
C PRO A 216 -10.55 -10.72 -7.54
N LEU A 217 -10.96 -10.40 -6.31
CA LEU A 217 -11.29 -11.39 -5.29
C LEU A 217 -12.81 -11.56 -5.18
N ASN A 218 -13.27 -12.73 -4.76
CA ASN A 218 -14.69 -12.96 -4.46
C ASN A 218 -15.04 -12.45 -3.05
N GLU A 219 -14.66 -11.21 -2.76
CA GLU A 219 -14.90 -10.47 -1.52
C GLU A 219 -15.48 -9.12 -1.90
N TYR A 220 -16.56 -8.72 -1.25
CA TYR A 220 -17.30 -7.49 -1.54
C TYR A 220 -17.53 -6.71 -0.25
N LYS A 221 -17.60 -5.38 -0.37
CA LYS A 221 -17.94 -4.47 0.72
C LYS A 221 -18.97 -3.46 0.22
N TRP A 222 -19.99 -3.20 1.03
CA TRP A 222 -21.00 -2.19 0.70
C TRP A 222 -20.47 -0.81 1.06
N LEU A 223 -20.28 0.03 0.05
CA LEU A 223 -19.79 1.40 0.20
C LEU A 223 -20.81 2.37 -0.38
N TYR A 224 -20.97 3.53 0.27
CA TYR A 224 -21.74 4.64 -0.28
C TYR A 224 -21.12 5.09 -1.61
N ILE A 225 -21.98 5.52 -2.53
CA ILE A 225 -21.55 6.10 -3.81
C ILE A 225 -22.26 7.45 -3.99
N GLU A 226 -21.58 8.37 -4.66
CA GLU A 226 -22.12 9.67 -5.08
C GLU A 226 -22.69 9.59 -6.50
#